data_AF-A0A354C7M5-F1
#
_entry.id   AF-A0A354C7M5-F1
#
_cell.length_a   1.000
_cell.length_b   1.000
_cell.length_c   1.000
_cell.angle_alpha   90.00
_cell.angle_beta   90.00
_cell.angle_gamma   90.00
#
_symmetry.space_group_name_H-M   'P 1'
#
loop_
_entity.id
_entity.type
_entity.pdbx_description
1 polymer ?
#
loop_
_entity_poly.entity_id
_entity_poly.type
_entity_poly.pdbx_seq_one_letter_code
_entity_poly.pdbx_strand_id
1 'polypeptide(L)' 'MIREAMLYEKAENSRVKCTLCAHRCKIEPDKRGICGVRENRNGILYSLVYGKLIAENVDPVE' A
#
# COMPACT_ATOMS: atom_id res chain seq x y z
N MET A 1 -3.88 6.89 8.53
CA MET A 1 -2.62 6.65 9.26
C MET A 1 -1.66 5.86 8.36
N ILE A 2 -0.35 5.95 8.60
CA ILE A 2 0.62 5.10 7.89
C ILE A 2 0.63 3.74 8.60
N ARG A 3 0.45 2.66 7.84
CA ARG A 3 0.46 1.28 8.38
C ARG A 3 1.22 0.35 7.45
N GLU A 4 1.98 -0.58 8.00
CA GLU A 4 2.62 -1.63 7.20
C GLU A 4 1.57 -2.46 6.43
N ALA A 5 1.87 -2.75 5.17
CA ALA A 5 1.02 -3.53 4.30
C ALA A 5 1.24 -5.03 4.54
N MET A 6 0.17 -5.83 4.51
CA MET A 6 0.23 -7.23 4.96
C MET A 6 0.68 -8.22 3.86
N LEU A 7 0.51 -7.89 2.59
CA LEU A 7 0.72 -8.81 1.46
C LEU A 7 1.76 -8.23 0.48
N TYR A 8 3.03 -8.46 0.80
CA TYR A 8 4.15 -8.16 -0.07
C TYR A 8 5.32 -9.11 0.22
N GLU A 9 6.19 -9.27 -0.78
CA GLU A 9 7.42 -10.04 -0.64
C GLU A 9 8.60 -9.07 -0.58
N LYS A 10 9.52 -9.30 0.38
CA LYS A 10 10.79 -8.58 0.42
C LYS A 10 11.71 -9.14 -0.65
N ALA A 11 12.42 -8.26 -1.35
CA ALA A 11 13.39 -8.61 -2.39
C ALA A 11 14.76 -8.00 -2.05
N GLU A 12 15.77 -8.35 -2.84
CA GLU A 12 17.14 -7.83 -2.68
C GLU A 12 17.21 -6.31 -2.82
N ASN A 13 18.25 -5.71 -2.23
CA ASN A 13 18.49 -4.25 -2.25
C ASN A 13 17.32 -3.42 -1.69
N SER A 14 16.69 -3.90 -0.61
CA SER A 14 15.55 -3.23 0.04
C SER A 14 14.38 -2.97 -0.91
N ARG A 15 14.26 -3.74 -1.99
CA ARG A 15 13.11 -3.68 -2.90
C ARG A 15 11.97 -4.51 -2.34
N VAL A 16 10.74 -4.18 -2.74
CA VAL A 16 9.56 -4.96 -2.37
C VAL A 16 8.73 -5.29 -3.60
N LYS A 17 8.16 -6.49 -3.63
CA LYS A 17 7.18 -6.91 -4.62
C LYS A 17 5.81 -6.88 -3.96
N CYS A 18 5.02 -5.87 -4.29
CA CYS A 18 3.65 -5.69 -3.80
C CYS A 18 2.73 -6.70 -4.50
N THR A 19 1.93 -7.45 -3.74
CA THR A 19 0.95 -8.41 -4.29
C THR A 19 -0.49 -8.09 -3.90
N LEU A 20 -0.74 -6.89 -3.36
CA LEU A 20 -2.05 -6.42 -2.90
C LEU A 20 -3.04 -6.07 -4.03
N CYS A 21 -2.58 -5.95 -5.27
CA CYS A 21 -3.44 -5.74 -6.43
C CYS A 21 -2.84 -6.40 -7.67
N ALA A 22 -3.63 -6.43 -8.75
CA ALA A 22 -3.26 -7.11 -10.00
C ALA A 22 -1.98 -6.57 -10.67
N HIS A 23 -1.57 -5.34 -10.36
CA HIS A 23 -0.38 -4.72 -10.96
C HIS A 23 0.95 -5.33 -10.51
N ARG A 24 0.98 -6.02 -9.36
CA ARG A 24 2.16 -6.74 -8.86
C ARG A 24 3.46 -5.90 -8.88
N CYS A 25 3.37 -4.62 -8.47
CA CYS A 25 4.48 -3.67 -8.62
C CYS A 25 5.75 -4.14 -7.89
N LYS A 26 6.90 -3.99 -8.54
CA LYS A 26 8.22 -3.99 -7.88
C LYS A 26 8.57 -2.56 -7.52
N ILE A 27 8.73 -2.26 -6.24
CA ILE A 27 8.90 -0.91 -5.72
C ILE A 27 10.29 -0.79 -5.12
N GLU A 28 11.09 0.12 -5.65
CA GLU A 28 12.42 0.45 -5.13
C GLU A 28 12.35 1.16 -3.76
N PRO A 29 13.42 1.12 -2.94
CA PRO A 29 13.45 1.88 -1.70
C PRO A 29 13.11 3.35 -1.93
N ASP A 30 12.31 3.92 -1.03
CA ASP A 30 11.80 5.29 -1.05
C ASP A 30 10.96 5.66 -2.29
N LYS A 31 10.50 4.65 -3.03
CA LYS A 31 9.56 4.80 -4.15
C LYS A 31 8.17 4.32 -3.79
N ARG A 32 7.22 4.67 -4.65
CA ARG A 32 5.81 4.27 -4.56
C ARG A 32 5.43 3.36 -5.72
N GLY A 33 4.45 2.50 -5.46
CA GLY A 33 3.79 1.75 -6.53
C GLY A 33 2.93 2.68 -7.39
N ILE A 34 2.48 2.19 -8.54
CA ILE A 34 1.69 2.99 -9.50
C ILE A 34 0.38 3.52 -8.91
N CYS A 35 -0.15 2.87 -7.88
CA CYS A 35 -1.34 3.31 -7.15
C CYS A 35 -1.13 4.62 -6.35
N GLY A 36 0.11 5.10 -6.20
CA GLY A 36 0.44 6.33 -5.49
C GLY A 36 0.31 6.28 -3.96
N VAL A 37 -0.36 5.26 -3.41
CA VAL A 37 -0.71 5.16 -1.98
C VAL A 37 0.08 4.10 -1.20
N ARG A 38 0.93 3.32 -1.88
CA ARG A 38 1.81 2.33 -1.25
C ARG A 38 3.27 2.71 -1.48
N GLU A 39 4.04 2.81 -0.41
CA GLU A 39 5.42 3.31 -0.39
C GLU A 39 6.35 2.27 0.24
N ASN A 40 7.47 2.01 -0.40
CA ASN A 40 8.52 1.18 0.17
C ASN A 40 9.47 2.06 1.00
N ARG A 41 9.56 1.81 2.30
CA ARG A 41 10.52 2.47 3.19
C ARG A 41 11.50 1.44 3.69
N ASN A 42 12.73 1.50 3.18
CA ASN A 42 13.83 0.62 3.56
C ASN A 42 13.47 -0.89 3.53
N GLY A 43 12.78 -1.35 2.47
CA GLY A 43 12.40 -2.76 2.31
C GLY A 43 11.11 -3.17 3.01
N ILE A 44 10.38 -2.22 3.59
CA ILE A 44 9.08 -2.45 4.23
C ILE A 44 8.01 -1.66 3.46
N LEU A 45 6.95 -2.35 3.03
CA LEU A 45 5.88 -1.72 2.28
C LEU A 45 4.85 -1.12 3.24
N TYR A 46 4.55 0.17 3.10
CA TYR A 46 3.55 0.88 3.89
C TYR A 46 2.39 1.35 3.03
N SER A 47 1.17 1.30 3.58
CA SER A 47 -0.01 1.99 3.06
C SER A 47 -0.10 3.38 3.68
N LEU A 48 -0.17 4.41 2.84
CA LEU A 48 -0.28 5.82 3.25
C LEU A 48 -1.73 6.23 3.58
N VAL A 49 -2.70 5.40 3.19
CA VAL A 49 -4.13 5.68 3.27
C VAL A 49 -4.88 4.69 4.17
N TYR A 50 -4.17 3.92 4.99
CA TYR A 50 -4.82 2.97 5.90
C TYR A 50 -5.78 3.71 6.86
N GLY A 51 -7.02 3.24 6.92
CA GLY A 51 -8.09 3.83 7.72
C GLY A 51 -8.54 5.22 7.25
N LYS A 52 -8.14 5.67 6.06
CA LYS A 52 -8.71 6.88 5.46
C LYS A 52 -10.00 6.52 4.74
N LEU A 53 -11.10 7.08 5.22
CA LEU A 53 -12.40 7.01 4.58
C LEU A 53 -12.34 7.68 3.21
N ILE A 54 -12.84 7.01 2.18
CA ILE A 54 -12.90 7.53 0.79
C ILE A 54 -14.34 7.77 0.31
N ALA A 55 -15.31 7.12 0.96
CA ALA A 55 -16.73 7.27 0.71
C ALA A 55 -17.51 6.85 1.97
N GLU A 56 -18.42 7.69 2.41
CA GLU A 56 -19.38 7.42 3.49
C GLU A 56 -20.77 7.58 2.89
N ASN A 57 -21.66 6.63 3.18
CA ASN A 57 -23.05 6.73 2.78
C ASN A 57 -23.91 6.41 4.00
N VAL A 58 -24.73 7.38 4.42
CA VAL A 58 -25.69 7.22 5.50
C VAL A 58 -27.02 6.87 4.84
N ASP A 59 -27.36 5.58 4.85
CA ASP A 59 -28.67 5.12 4.40
C ASP A 59 -29.64 5.20 5.59
N PRO A 60 -30.74 5.96 5.50
CA PRO A 60 -31.72 6.01 6.58
C PRO A 60 -32.41 4.63 6.68
N VAL A 61 -32.46 4.08 7.89
CA VAL A 61 -33.35 2.96 8.19
C VAL A 61 -34.78 3.50 8.15
N GLU A 62 -35.58 3.00 7.20
CA GLU A 62 -37.01 3.30 7.04
C GLU A 62 -37.87 2.46 8.01
#